data_AF-A0A968BXF2-F1
#
_entry.id   AF-A0A968BXF2-F1
#
_cell.length_a   1.000
_cell.length_b   1.000
_cell.length_c   1.000
_cell.angle_alpha   90.00
_cell.angle_beta   90.00
_cell.angle_gamma   90.00
#
_symmetry.space_group_name_H-M   'P 1'
#
loop_
_entity.id
_entity.type
_entity.pdbx_description
1 polymer ?
#
loop_
_entity_poly.entity_id
_entity_poly.type
_entity_poly.pdbx_seq_one_letter_code
_entity_poly.pdbx_strand_id
1 'polypeptide(L)' 'GIPVLAMVDTNCDPDPIDLVIPSNDDAIRAIKLMVNQISAAANEGLQIRMAVQADEEVEEDEKYLG' A
#
# COMPACT_ATOMS: atom_id res chain seq x y z
N GLY A 1 16.24 -2.90 9.58
CA GLY A 1 15.64 -1.54 9.50
C GLY A 1 14.17 -1.68 9.19
N ILE A 2 13.40 -0.60 9.34
CA ILE A 2 12.04 -0.51 8.79
C ILE A 2 12.19 -0.04 7.34
N PRO A 3 11.55 -0.68 6.35
CA PRO A 3 11.60 -0.23 4.97
C PRO A 3 11.01 1.18 4.81
N VAL A 4 11.71 2.03 4.07
CA VAL A 4 11.35 3.43 3.82
C VAL A 4 10.89 3.61 2.38
N LEU A 5 9.63 4.03 2.24
CA LEU A 5 9.03 4.50 1.00
C LEU A 5 8.86 6.02 1.08
N ALA A 6 9.33 6.77 0.08
CA ALA A 6 9.19 8.23 0.10
C ALA A 6 9.03 8.85 -1.29
N MET A 7 8.33 9.99 -1.32
CA MET A 7 8.28 10.89 -2.48
C MET A 7 9.58 11.71 -2.52
N VAL A 8 10.20 11.82 -3.69
CA VAL A 8 11.49 12.49 -3.86
C VAL A 8 11.43 13.41 -5.08
N ASP A 9 11.71 14.71 -4.86
CA ASP A 9 11.93 15.69 -5.93
C ASP A 9 13.45 15.85 -6.20
N THR A 10 13.80 16.59 -7.23
CA THR A 10 15.16 16.82 -7.74
C THR A 10 16.16 17.36 -6.73
N ASN A 11 15.69 17.93 -5.61
CA ASN A 11 16.52 18.51 -4.53
C ASN A 11 16.61 17.61 -3.29
N CYS A 12 15.97 16.43 -3.29
CA CYS A 12 16.02 15.46 -2.19
C CYS A 12 17.11 14.40 -2.41
N ASP A 13 17.72 13.92 -1.32
CA ASP A 13 18.69 12.82 -1.35
C ASP A 13 17.96 11.45 -1.31
N PRO A 14 18.09 10.61 -2.35
CA PRO A 14 17.42 9.31 -2.41
C PRO A 14 18.16 8.17 -1.67
N ASP A 15 19.42 8.37 -1.28
CA ASP A 15 20.28 7.30 -0.71
C ASP A 15 19.70 6.61 0.55
N PRO A 16 19.00 7.29 1.48
CA PRO A 16 18.45 6.64 2.66
C PRO A 16 17.09 5.94 2.43
N ILE A 17 16.59 5.90 1.19
CA ILE A 17 15.22 5.45 0.87
C ILE A 17 15.27 4.11 0.15
N ASP A 18 14.57 3.10 0.67
CA ASP A 18 14.52 1.76 0.06
C ASP A 18 13.69 1.74 -1.23
N LEU A 19 12.61 2.52 -1.27
CA LEU A 19 11.75 2.65 -2.46
C LEU A 19 11.40 4.13 -2.71
N VAL A 20 11.87 4.64 -3.84
CA VAL A 20 11.68 6.04 -4.23
C VAL A 20 10.49 6.18 -5.16
N ILE A 21 9.64 7.18 -4.89
CA ILE A 21 8.60 7.64 -5.80
C ILE A 21 8.97 9.04 -6.33
N PRO A 22 9.40 9.17 -7.60
CA PRO A 22 9.68 10.47 -8.19
C PRO A 22 8.41 11.33 -8.21
N SER A 23 8.42 12.49 -7.54
CA SER A 23 7.26 13.37 -7.43
C SER A 23 7.65 14.77 -6.98
N ASN A 24 6.79 15.76 -7.24
CA ASN A 24 6.91 17.08 -6.60
C ASN A 24 6.32 16.98 -5.19
N ASP A 25 7.17 16.98 -4.18
CA ASP A 25 6.81 16.81 -2.77
C ASP A 25 6.39 18.13 -2.10
N ASP A 26 6.70 19.28 -2.68
CA ASP A 26 6.27 20.60 -2.20
C ASP A 26 4.81 20.94 -2.55
N ALA A 27 4.32 20.44 -3.70
CA ALA A 27 3.02 20.83 -4.23
C ALA A 27 1.88 20.12 -3.51
N ILE A 28 1.03 20.88 -2.82
CA ILE A 28 -0.15 20.35 -2.11
C ILE A 28 -1.07 19.47 -2.98
N ARG A 29 -1.17 19.75 -4.27
CA ARG A 29 -1.95 18.93 -5.21
C ARG A 29 -1.32 17.54 -5.41
N ALA A 30 0.00 17.48 -5.55
CA ALA A 30 0.74 16.24 -5.71
C ALA A 30 0.70 15.41 -4.41
N ILE A 31 0.95 16.03 -3.25
CA ILE A 31 0.82 15.37 -1.94
C ILE A 31 -0.58 14.75 -1.77
N LYS A 32 -1.64 15.53 -2.02
CA LYS A 32 -3.02 15.03 -1.90
C LYS A 32 -3.30 13.86 -2.84
N LEU A 33 -2.85 13.96 -4.09
CA LEU A 33 -3.00 12.89 -5.06
C LEU A 33 -2.33 11.60 -4.57
N MET A 34 -1.08 11.69 -4.13
CA MET A 34 -0.29 10.56 -3.66
C MET A 34 -0.90 9.92 -2.41
N VAL A 35 -1.23 10.72 -1.39
CA VAL A 35 -1.83 10.23 -0.14
C VAL A 35 -3.18 9.54 -0.41
N ASN A 36 -4.02 10.12 -1.28
CA ASN A 36 -5.30 9.51 -1.65
C ASN A 36 -5.10 8.16 -2.35
N GLN A 37 -4.16 8.07 -3.29
CA GLN A 37 -3.90 6.84 -4.02
C GLN A 37 -3.35 5.74 -3.10
N ILE A 38 -2.44 6.09 -2.18
CA ILE A 38 -1.89 5.16 -1.19
C ILE A 38 -3.00 4.67 -0.25
N SER A 39 -3.86 5.57 0.23
CA SER A 39 -5.00 5.22 1.08
C SER A 39 -5.99 4.28 0.37
N ALA A 40 -6.32 4.58 -0.89
CA ALA A 40 -7.19 3.72 -1.70
C ALA A 40 -6.60 2.32 -1.86
N ALA A 41 -5.33 2.22 -2.23
CA ALA A 41 -4.64 0.94 -2.40
C ALA A 41 -4.54 0.14 -1.09
N ALA A 42 -4.30 0.80 0.04
CA ALA A 42 -4.27 0.16 1.36
C ALA A 42 -5.63 -0.43 1.74
N ASN A 43 -6.71 0.30 1.47
CA ASN A 43 -8.07 -0.19 1.71
C ASN A 43 -8.43 -1.34 0.79
N GLU A 44 -8.09 -1.26 -0.50
CA GLU A 44 -8.30 -2.33 -1.47
C GLU A 44 -7.56 -3.61 -1.05
N GLY A 45 -6.28 -3.50 -0.67
CA GLY A 45 -5.50 -4.62 -0.17
C GLY A 45 -6.08 -5.25 1.10
N LEU A 46 -6.65 -4.44 1.99
CA LEU A 46 -7.37 -4.94 3.16
C LEU A 46 -8.62 -5.74 2.78
N GLN A 47 -9.43 -5.22 1.85
CA GLN A 47 -10.65 -5.91 1.39
C GLN A 47 -10.31 -7.24 0.70
N ILE A 48 -9.29 -7.25 -0.15
CA ILE A 48 -8.81 -8.47 -0.80
C ILE A 48 -8.38 -9.50 0.25
N ARG A 49 -7.60 -9.09 1.26
CA ARG A 49 -7.17 -10.00 2.33
C ARG A 49 -8.36 -10.60 3.10
N MET A 50 -9.37 -9.78 3.40
CA MET A 50 -10.56 -10.25 4.11
C MET A 50 -11.37 -11.24 3.25
N ALA A 51 -11.50 -10.98 1.95
CA ALA A 51 -12.18 -11.89 1.04
C ALA A 51 -11.46 -13.24 0.95
N VAL A 52 -10.12 -13.23 0.79
CA VAL A 52 -9.31 -14.46 0.76
C VAL A 52 -9.46 -15.26 2.06
N GLN A 53 -9.41 -14.60 3.21
CA GLN A 53 -9.58 -15.29 4.49
C GLN A 53 -10.98 -15.90 4.64
N ALA A 54 -12.03 -15.22 4.19
CA ALA A 54 -13.38 -15.74 4.23
C ALA A 54 -13.55 -16.97 3.31
N ASP A 55 -12.95 -16.93 2.11
CA ASP A 55 -12.96 -18.08 1.18
C ASP A 55 -12.20 -19.28 1.79
N GLU A 56 -11.04 -19.06 2.42
CA GLU A 56 -10.28 -20.10 3.12
C GLU A 56 -11.05 -20.73 4.29
N GLU A 57 -11.76 -19.92 5.09
CA GLU A 57 -12.60 -20.41 6.19
C GLU A 57 -13.77 -21.28 5.67
N VAL A 58 -14.40 -20.88 4.55
CA VAL A 58 -15.46 -21.67 3.92
C VAL A 58 -14.92 -23.01 3.40
N GLU A 59 -13.77 -23.01 2.73
CA GLU A 59 -13.13 -24.24 2.25
C GLU A 59 -12.73 -25.20 3.40
N GLU A 60 -12.24 -24.67 4.52
CA GLU A 60 -11.95 -25.48 5.71
C GLU A 60 -13.22 -26.10 6.30
N ASP A 61 -14.27 -25.31 6.50
CA ASP A 61 -15.55 -25.82 7.03
C ASP A 61 -16.13 -26.93 6.12
N GLU A 62 -16.15 -26.73 4.80
CA GLU A 62 -16.61 -27.76 3.85
C GLU A 62 -15.80 -29.06 3.95
N LYS A 63 -14.48 -28.97 4.18
CA LYS A 63 -13.61 -30.13 4.33
C LYS A 63 -13.88 -30.94 5.61
N TYR A 64 -14.31 -30.30 6.70
CA TYR A 64 -14.62 -31.00 7.96
C TYR A 64 -16.08 -31.49 8.04
N LEU A 65 -16.98 -30.90 7.25
CA LEU A 65 -18.40 -31.28 7.18
C LEU A 65 -18.71 -32.35 6.10
N GLY A 66 -17.82 -32.55 5.12
CA GLY A 66 -17.89 -33.60 4.09
C GLY A 66 -17.18 -34.90 4.46
#